data_AF-A0A8X6W2Q9-F1
#
_entry.id   AF-A0A8X6W2Q9-F1
#
_cell.length_a   1.000
_cell.length_b   1.000
_cell.length_c   1.000
_cell.angle_alpha   90.00
_cell.angle_beta   90.00
_cell.angle_gamma   90.00
#
_symmetry.space_group_name_H-M   'P 1'
#
loop_
_entity.id
_entity.type
_entity.pdbx_description
1 polymer ?
#
loop_
_entity_poly.entity_id
_entity_poly.type
_entity_poly.pdbx_seq_one_letter_code
_entity_poly.pdbx_strand_id
1 'polypeptide(L)'
;MTSGCFYPRFTVAGRLHGGGLFARRPVRCVPLTPAQRRRRSLWCREHRNWRDNEWGRVLFTDESRFSCSSDSHGILIWRERGSRNLSSNIIERDRYGGRGVLV
;
A
#
# COMPACT_ATOMS: atom_id res chain seq x y z
N MET A 1 -32.59 -23.01 -11.77
CA MET A 1 -31.58 -22.64 -12.77
C MET A 1 -31.41 -21.12 -12.74
N THR A 2 -30.44 -20.59 -12.02
CA THR A 2 -30.19 -19.14 -11.97
C THR A 2 -29.36 -18.73 -13.20
N SER A 3 -30.03 -18.12 -14.18
CA SER A 3 -29.39 -17.58 -15.38
C SER A 3 -28.41 -16.47 -14.99
N GLY A 4 -27.12 -16.77 -15.03
CA GLY A 4 -26.07 -15.77 -14.90
C GLY A 4 -26.03 -14.90 -16.15
N CYS A 5 -26.57 -13.69 -16.07
CA CYS A 5 -26.51 -12.73 -17.17
C CYS A 5 -25.08 -12.15 -17.29
N PHE A 6 -24.41 -12.40 -18.41
CA PHE A 6 -23.07 -11.87 -18.69
C PHE A 6 -23.18 -10.40 -19.10
N TYR A 7 -22.84 -9.48 -18.19
CA TYR A 7 -22.71 -8.06 -18.51
C TYR A 7 -21.30 -7.75 -19.03
N PRO A 8 -21.16 -7.01 -20.14
CA PRO A 8 -19.85 -6.64 -20.64
C PRO A 8 -19.16 -5.64 -19.71
N ARG A 9 -17.82 -5.66 -19.67
CA ARG A 9 -17.00 -4.87 -18.72
C ARG A 9 -17.28 -3.37 -18.78
N PHE A 10 -17.61 -2.82 -19.95
CA PHE A 10 -17.93 -1.40 -20.11
C PHE A 10 -19.24 -1.03 -19.41
N THR A 11 -20.25 -1.91 -19.40
CA THR A 11 -21.53 -1.69 -18.71
C THR A 11 -21.33 -1.68 -17.20
N VAL A 12 -20.52 -2.61 -16.68
CA VAL A 12 -20.17 -2.64 -15.25
C VAL A 12 -19.37 -1.40 -14.86
N ALA A 13 -18.36 -1.02 -15.64
CA ALA A 13 -17.56 0.18 -15.39
C ALA A 13 -18.40 1.47 -15.45
N GLY A 14 -19.30 1.59 -16.43
CA GLY A 14 -20.20 2.74 -16.56
C GLY A 14 -21.12 2.90 -15.36
N ARG A 15 -21.70 1.80 -14.86
CA ARG A 15 -22.52 1.83 -13.63
C ARG A 15 -21.70 2.21 -12.39
N LEU A 16 -20.49 1.68 -12.25
CA LEU A 16 -19.59 2.02 -11.14
C LEU A 16 -19.16 3.50 -11.19
N HIS A 17 -18.85 4.02 -12.38
CA HIS A 17 -18.56 5.45 -12.56
C HIS A 17 -19.78 6.33 -12.26
N GLY A 18 -20.99 5.90 -12.65
CA GLY A 18 -22.23 6.59 -12.29
C GLY A 18 -22.46 6.66 -10.78
N GLY A 19 -21.98 5.66 -10.03
CA GLY A 19 -21.93 5.66 -8.58
C GLY A 19 -20.69 6.32 -7.95
N GLY A 20 -19.86 7.03 -8.73
CA GLY A 20 -18.69 7.75 -8.23
C GLY A 20 -17.46 6.87 -7.91
N LEU A 21 -17.49 5.59 -8.25
CA LEU A 21 -16.39 4.66 -8.02
C LEU A 21 -15.47 4.59 -9.23
N PHE A 22 -14.16 4.58 -8.97
CA PHE A 22 -13.16 4.49 -10.03
C PHE A 22 -12.16 3.39 -9.76
N ALA A 23 -11.73 2.70 -10.82
CA ALA A 23 -10.65 1.74 -10.75
C ALA A 23 -9.33 2.45 -10.40
N ARG A 24 -8.72 2.10 -9.28
CA ARG A 24 -7.48 2.67 -8.75
C ARG A 24 -6.61 1.60 -8.13
N ARG A 25 -5.29 1.83 -8.09
CA ARG A 25 -4.38 0.96 -7.34
C ARG A 25 -4.58 1.16 -5.83
N PRO A 26 -4.76 0.08 -5.05
CA PRO A 26 -4.77 0.17 -3.60
C PRO A 26 -3.41 0.62 -3.08
N VAL A 27 -3.38 1.19 -1.88
CA VAL A 27 -2.12 1.45 -1.18
C VAL A 27 -1.64 0.14 -0.58
N ARG A 28 -0.34 -0.15 -0.67
CA ARG A 28 0.26 -1.29 0.01
C ARG A 28 0.96 -0.82 1.27
N CYS A 29 0.71 -1.51 2.36
CA CYS A 29 1.36 -1.24 3.64
C CYS A 29 1.97 -2.53 4.18
N VAL A 30 3.07 -2.40 4.92
CA VAL A 30 3.60 -3.50 5.72
C VAL A 30 2.65 -3.71 6.91
N PRO A 31 2.22 -4.94 7.20
CA PRO A 31 1.40 -5.21 8.38
C PRO A 31 2.19 -4.84 9.64
N LEU A 32 1.65 -3.91 10.43
CA LEU A 32 2.26 -3.47 11.70
C LEU A 32 1.37 -3.83 12.87
N THR A 33 1.97 -4.44 13.90
CA THR A 33 1.31 -4.66 15.18
C THR A 33 1.01 -3.32 15.88
N PRO A 34 0.00 -3.26 16.76
CA PRO A 34 -0.32 -2.03 17.49
C PRO A 34 0.88 -1.47 18.28
N ALA A 35 1.71 -2.34 18.85
CA ALA A 35 2.93 -1.94 19.56
C ALA A 35 3.98 -1.32 18.63
N GLN A 36 4.17 -1.89 17.43
CA GLN A 36 5.06 -1.31 16.41
C GLN A 36 4.56 0.07 15.95
N ARG A 37 3.25 0.23 15.71
CA ARG A 37 2.65 1.53 15.34
C ARG A 37 2.90 2.59 16.41
N ARG A 38 2.71 2.24 17.68
CA ARG A 38 2.98 3.14 18.82
C ARG A 38 4.44 3.57 18.88
N ARG A 39 5.39 2.63 18.81
CA ARG A 39 6.83 2.94 18.82
C ARG A 39 7.24 3.85 17.67
N ARG A 40 6.77 3.57 16.45
CA ARG A 40 7.03 4.42 15.27
C ARG A 40 6.46 5.82 15.44
N SER A 41 5.23 5.95 15.94
CA SER A 41 4.61 7.25 16.19
C SER A 41 5.37 8.06 17.25
N LEU A 42 5.80 7.41 18.34
CA LEU A 42 6.59 8.06 19.38
C LEU A 42 7.93 8.55 18.83
N TRP A 43 8.67 7.69 18.13
CA TRP A 43 9.95 8.05 17.53
C TRP A 43 9.80 9.26 16.59
N CYS A 44 8.79 9.27 15.71
CA CYS A 44 8.53 10.41 14.83
C CYS A 44 8.21 11.70 15.59
N ARG A 45 7.53 11.62 16.74
CA ARG A 45 7.21 12.80 17.56
C ARG A 45 8.44 13.37 18.25
N GLU A 46 9.27 12.50 18.82
CA GLU A 46 10.52 12.87 19.48
C GLU A 46 11.50 13.54 18.51
N HIS A 47 11.58 13.03 17.28
CA HIS A 47 12.55 13.46 16.27
C HIS A 47 11.97 14.46 15.27
N ARG A 48 10.73 14.95 15.49
CA ARG A 48 10.01 15.83 14.55
C ARG A 48 10.75 17.13 14.26
N ASN A 49 11.46 17.66 15.26
CA ASN A 49 12.11 18.98 15.22
C ASN A 49 13.63 18.88 15.12
N TRP A 50 14.17 17.70 14.78
CA TRP A 50 15.60 17.53 14.57
C TRP A 50 16.11 18.39 13.43
N ARG A 51 17.25 19.04 13.66
CA ARG A 51 17.98 19.86 12.69
C ARG A 51 19.00 19.05 11.91
N ASP A 52 19.51 19.59 10.81
CA ASP A 52 20.42 18.89 9.89
C ASP A 52 21.69 18.36 10.59
N ASN A 53 22.20 19.08 11.59
CA ASN A 53 23.35 18.63 12.39
C ASN A 53 23.04 17.43 13.29
N GLU A 54 21.78 17.25 13.69
CA GLU A 54 21.32 16.09 14.47
C GLU A 54 21.13 14.89 13.54
N TRP A 55 20.52 15.10 12.35
CA TRP A 55 20.45 14.07 11.31
C TRP A 55 21.83 13.60 10.83
N GLY A 56 22.79 14.53 10.70
CA GLY A 56 24.16 14.23 10.28
C GLY A 56 24.95 13.34 11.25
N ARG A 57 24.45 13.11 12.47
CA ARG A 57 25.05 12.18 13.44
C ARG A 57 24.52 10.76 13.32
N VAL A 58 23.46 10.53 12.55
CA VAL A 58 22.86 9.20 12.38
C VAL A 58 23.49 8.49 11.21
N LEU A 59 24.12 7.34 11.48
CA LEU A 59 24.53 6.40 10.45
C LEU A 59 23.38 5.42 10.17
N PHE A 60 22.85 5.45 8.96
CA PHE A 60 21.85 4.48 8.51
C PHE A 60 22.53 3.27 7.88
N THR A 61 22.22 2.08 8.38
CA THR A 61 22.65 0.80 7.82
C THR A 61 21.41 -0.06 7.58
N ASP A 62 21.29 -0.65 6.40
CA ASP A 62 20.22 -1.58 6.08
C ASP A 62 20.71 -2.60 5.06
N GLU A 63 20.13 -3.80 5.09
CA GLU A 63 20.35 -4.82 4.07
C GLU A 63 19.23 -4.74 3.04
N SER A 64 19.59 -4.67 1.77
CA SER A 64 18.61 -4.55 0.68
C SER A 64 18.45 -5.88 -0.06
N ARG A 65 17.21 -6.36 -0.20
CA ARG A 65 16.89 -7.52 -1.04
C ARG A 65 16.56 -7.10 -2.46
N PHE A 66 17.29 -7.63 -3.43
CA PHE A 66 17.04 -7.46 -4.86
C PHE A 66 16.42 -8.73 -5.46
N SER A 67 15.30 -8.60 -6.16
CA SER A 67 14.63 -9.72 -6.84
C SER A 67 14.40 -9.44 -8.32
N CYS A 68 14.68 -10.43 -9.17
CA CYS A 68 14.40 -10.33 -10.61
C CYS A 68 12.89 -10.42 -10.95
N SER A 69 12.06 -10.94 -10.04
CA SER A 69 10.61 -10.89 -10.17
C SER A 69 10.08 -9.52 -9.75
N SER A 70 9.39 -8.80 -10.62
CA SER A 70 8.72 -7.56 -10.27
C SER A 70 7.45 -7.82 -9.46
N ASP A 71 7.27 -7.13 -8.35
CA ASP A 71 6.03 -7.11 -7.54
C ASP A 71 4.90 -6.30 -8.23
N SER A 72 4.95 -6.21 -9.56
CA SER A 72 4.05 -5.43 -10.42
C SER A 72 2.67 -6.09 -10.53
N HIS A 73 1.98 -6.24 -9.42
CA HIS A 73 0.59 -6.71 -9.45
C HIS A 73 -0.34 -5.55 -9.81
N GLY A 74 -0.96 -5.67 -10.99
CA GLY A 74 -1.95 -4.74 -11.55
C GLY A 74 -3.35 -4.88 -10.94
N ILE A 75 -3.47 -5.19 -9.65
CA ILE A 75 -4.78 -5.27 -8.99
C ILE A 75 -5.34 -3.85 -8.85
N LEU A 76 -6.54 -3.65 -9.41
CA LEU A 76 -7.31 -2.42 -9.26
C LEU A 76 -8.50 -2.70 -8.34
N ILE A 77 -8.75 -1.77 -7.43
CA ILE A 77 -9.96 -1.72 -6.62
C ILE A 77 -10.84 -0.58 -7.12
N TRP A 78 -12.15 -0.76 -7.07
CA TRP A 78 -13.11 0.30 -7.32
C TRP A 78 -13.36 1.07 -6.03
N ARG A 79 -12.98 2.35 -5.99
CA ARG A 79 -13.15 3.19 -4.81
C ARG A 79 -13.45 4.63 -5.18
N GLU A 80 -14.05 5.35 -4.24
CA GLU A 80 -14.34 6.78 -4.35
C GLU A 80 -13.05 7.62 -4.32
N ARG A 81 -13.13 8.86 -4.83
CA ARG A 81 -12.05 9.83 -4.69
C ARG A 81 -11.88 10.23 -3.22
N GLY A 82 -10.66 10.41 -2.76
CA GLY A 82 -10.36 10.80 -1.37
C GLY A 82 -10.32 9.64 -0.37
N SER A 83 -10.93 8.49 -0.68
CA SER A 83 -10.95 7.29 0.17
C SER A 83 -9.62 6.52 0.21
N ARG A 84 -8.50 7.12 -0.23
CA ARG A 84 -7.23 6.42 -0.51
C ARG A 84 -6.67 5.65 0.68
N ASN A 85 -6.77 6.25 1.87
CA ASN A 85 -6.17 5.75 3.11
C ASN A 85 -7.18 5.05 4.04
N LEU A 86 -8.40 4.75 3.55
CA LEU A 86 -9.32 3.90 4.30
C LEU A 86 -8.75 2.50 4.42
N SER A 87 -8.94 1.86 5.57
CA SER A 87 -8.46 0.49 5.82
C SER A 87 -8.95 -0.52 4.78
N SER A 88 -10.18 -0.37 4.29
CA SER A 88 -10.76 -1.20 3.21
C SER A 88 -10.07 -1.06 1.86
N ASN A 89 -9.33 0.03 1.64
CA ASN A 89 -8.64 0.34 0.38
C ASN A 89 -7.11 0.14 0.45
N ILE A 90 -6.63 -0.37 1.58
CA ILE A 90 -5.23 -0.69 1.85
C ILE A 90 -5.07 -2.21 1.83
N ILE A 91 -4.06 -2.68 1.10
CA ILE A 91 -3.66 -4.09 1.14
C ILE A 91 -2.44 -4.18 2.03
N GLU A 92 -2.56 -4.91 3.13
CA GLU A 92 -1.42 -5.26 3.96
C GLU A 92 -0.68 -6.44 3.31
N ARG A 93 0.60 -6.24 2.98
CA ARG A 93 1.43 -7.28 2.38
C ARG A 93 2.89 -7.07 2.73
N ASP A 94 3.56 -8.17 3.05
CA ASP A 94 5.02 -8.17 3.19
C ASP A 94 5.70 -7.99 1.83
N ARG A 95 6.79 -7.24 1.80
CA ARG A 95 7.55 -6.93 0.59
C ARG A 95 8.34 -8.14 0.07
N TYR A 96 8.59 -9.16 0.90
CA TYR A 96 9.56 -10.23 0.64
C TYR A 96 8.94 -11.63 0.59
N GLY A 97 7.96 -11.84 -0.31
CA GLY A 97 7.33 -13.15 -0.51
C GLY A 97 8.02 -14.08 -1.52
N GLY A 98 9.14 -13.69 -2.15
CA GLY A 98 9.74 -14.40 -3.30
C GLY A 98 11.27 -14.53 -3.24
N ARG A 99 11.89 -15.16 -4.25
CA ARG A 99 13.36 -15.33 -4.35
C ARG A 99 14.06 -13.99 -4.60
N GLY A 100 15.22 -13.79 -4.00
CA GLY A 100 16.01 -12.58 -4.14
C GLY A 100 17.35 -12.71 -3.42
N VAL A 101 18.30 -11.84 -3.77
CA VAL A 101 19.64 -11.76 -3.19
C VAL A 101 19.63 -10.62 -2.18
N LEU A 102 20.24 -10.83 -1.00
CA LEU A 102 20.46 -9.81 0.01
C LEU A 102 21.86 -9.22 -0.19
N VAL A 103 21.98 -7.90 -0.04
CA VAL A 103 23.23 -7.14 -0.11
C VAL A 103 23.29 -6.18 1.07
#